data_AF-K9YQC2-F1
#
_entry.id   AF-K9YQC2-F1
#
_cell.length_a   1.000
_cell.length_b   1.000
_cell.length_c   1.000
_cell.angle_alpha   90.00
_cell.angle_beta   90.00
_cell.angle_gamma   90.00
#
_symmetry.space_group_name_H-M   'P 1'
#
loop_
_entity.id
_entity.type
_entity.pdbx_description
1 polymer ?
#
loop_
_entity_poly.entity_id
_entity_poly.type
_entity_poly.pdbx_seq_one_letter_code
_entity_poly.pdbx_strand_id
1 'polypeptide(L)'
;MLGGGRDRERFTAEFAQKHPSLPIWISVGSRKAPEIFANAAINPTRIHYDDRATDTVTNFTTIIEPFQDNNLDHVYLITSDFHMRRSRAIATVVFGSRGIIVTPVAVPSKREAEKNTRIARDVVRSLLWVFTKRTGASLNPSLSWLPNKRLDRAIEGLSQD
;
A
#
# COMPACT_ATOMS: atom_id res chain seq x y z
N MET A 1 0.82 -4.44 -4.61
CA MET A 1 -0.58 -4.06 -4.90
C MET A 1 -1.17 -3.35 -3.70
N LEU A 2 -1.86 -2.23 -3.92
CA LEU A 2 -2.52 -1.48 -2.84
C LEU A 2 -4.03 -1.69 -2.82
N GLY A 3 -4.56 -1.98 -1.64
CA GLY A 3 -5.98 -2.10 -1.31
C GLY A 3 -6.67 -3.29 -1.97
N GLY A 4 -7.79 -3.73 -1.38
CA GLY A 4 -8.54 -4.89 -1.86
C GLY A 4 -9.49 -4.61 -3.02
N GLY A 5 -9.67 -5.58 -3.90
CA GLY A 5 -10.62 -5.50 -5.01
C GLY A 5 -10.33 -6.57 -6.05
N ARG A 6 -11.38 -7.31 -6.45
CA ARG A 6 -11.24 -8.48 -7.34
C ARG A 6 -10.51 -8.16 -8.64
N ASP A 7 -10.79 -7.00 -9.24
CA ASP A 7 -10.16 -6.60 -10.50
C ASP A 7 -8.66 -6.35 -10.33
N ARG A 8 -8.25 -5.70 -9.23
CA ARG A 8 -6.83 -5.48 -8.93
C ARG A 8 -6.12 -6.78 -8.57
N GLU A 9 -6.77 -7.65 -7.82
CA GLU A 9 -6.22 -8.96 -7.43
C GLU A 9 -6.03 -9.85 -8.64
N ARG A 10 -7.03 -9.94 -9.52
CA ARG A 10 -6.94 -10.67 -10.78
C ARG A 10 -5.84 -10.10 -11.68
N PHE A 11 -5.82 -8.79 -11.89
CA PHE A 11 -4.77 -8.14 -12.67
C PHE A 11 -3.38 -8.41 -12.09
N THR A 12 -3.23 -8.32 -10.76
CA THR A 12 -1.94 -8.58 -10.09
C THR A 12 -1.50 -10.02 -10.27
N ALA A 13 -2.43 -10.98 -10.19
CA ALA A 13 -2.14 -12.39 -10.43
C ALA A 13 -1.68 -12.63 -11.89
N GLU A 14 -2.41 -12.10 -12.88
CA GLU A 14 -2.04 -12.17 -14.30
C GLU A 14 -0.70 -11.48 -14.60
N PHE A 15 -0.44 -10.33 -13.96
CA PHE A 15 0.83 -9.63 -14.06
C PHE A 15 1.98 -10.47 -13.49
N ALA A 16 1.76 -11.13 -12.35
CA ALA A 16 2.75 -11.98 -11.70
C ALA A 16 3.03 -13.30 -12.44
N GLN A 17 2.08 -13.81 -13.23
CA GLN A 17 2.33 -14.93 -14.14
C GLN A 17 3.34 -14.57 -15.23
N LYS A 18 3.28 -13.33 -15.74
CA LYS A 18 4.24 -12.81 -16.74
C LYS A 18 5.61 -12.47 -16.14
N HIS A 19 5.70 -12.42 -14.81
CA HIS A 19 6.92 -12.11 -14.07
C HIS A 19 7.15 -13.13 -12.96
N PRO A 20 7.54 -14.38 -13.30
CA PRO A 20 7.50 -15.51 -12.37
C PRO A 20 8.48 -15.40 -11.18
N SER A 21 9.49 -14.55 -11.26
CA SER A 21 10.46 -14.30 -10.18
C SER A 21 10.08 -13.15 -9.25
N LEU A 22 9.10 -12.30 -9.61
CA LEU A 22 8.77 -11.14 -8.78
C LEU A 22 8.00 -11.54 -7.52
N PRO A 23 8.44 -11.12 -6.31
CA PRO A 23 7.63 -11.17 -5.11
C PRO A 23 6.41 -10.26 -5.23
N ILE A 24 5.33 -10.63 -4.56
CA ILE A 24 4.06 -9.92 -4.56
C ILE A 24 3.78 -9.44 -3.14
N TRP A 25 3.78 -8.13 -2.96
CA TRP A 25 3.39 -7.51 -1.70
C TRP A 25 1.98 -6.94 -1.80
N ILE A 26 1.11 -7.31 -0.87
CA ILE A 26 -0.31 -6.94 -0.85
C ILE A 26 -0.59 -6.11 0.41
N SER A 27 -0.75 -4.80 0.24
CA SER A 27 -1.21 -3.91 1.32
C SER A 27 -2.73 -3.94 1.36
N VAL A 28 -3.30 -4.60 2.37
CA VAL A 28 -4.75 -4.77 2.60
C VAL A 28 -5.46 -5.42 1.42
N GLY A 29 -5.33 -6.74 1.26
CA GLY A 29 -6.06 -7.52 0.25
C GLY A 29 -7.53 -7.77 0.59
N SER A 30 -8.35 -8.16 -0.39
CA SER A 30 -9.68 -8.67 -0.11
C SER A 30 -9.62 -10.07 0.49
N ARG A 31 -10.71 -10.50 1.13
CA ARG A 31 -10.85 -11.88 1.64
C ARG A 31 -10.72 -12.95 0.54
N LYS A 32 -10.89 -12.57 -0.74
CA LYS A 32 -10.79 -13.47 -1.89
C LYS A 32 -9.41 -13.48 -2.53
N ALA A 33 -8.48 -12.63 -2.09
CA ALA A 33 -7.15 -12.56 -2.67
C ALA A 33 -6.47 -13.95 -2.69
N PRO A 34 -6.42 -14.74 -1.59
CA PRO A 34 -5.76 -16.05 -1.62
C PRO A 34 -6.32 -17.00 -2.68
N GLU A 35 -7.65 -17.06 -2.82
CA GLU A 35 -8.34 -17.88 -3.83
C GLU A 35 -7.97 -17.43 -5.25
N ILE A 36 -7.93 -16.12 -5.50
CA ILE A 36 -7.58 -15.56 -6.82
C ILE A 36 -6.14 -15.91 -7.21
N PHE A 37 -5.18 -15.76 -6.29
CA PHE A 37 -3.78 -16.09 -6.56
C PHE A 37 -3.56 -17.59 -6.71
N ALA A 38 -4.24 -18.41 -5.93
CA ALA A 38 -4.20 -19.87 -6.05
C ALA A 38 -4.75 -20.34 -7.42
N ASN A 39 -5.90 -19.80 -7.85
CA ASN A 39 -6.48 -20.10 -9.15
C ASN A 39 -5.59 -19.68 -10.33
N ALA A 40 -4.74 -18.68 -10.13
CA ALA A 40 -3.74 -18.25 -11.10
C ALA A 40 -2.40 -19.03 -10.98
N ALA A 41 -2.35 -20.11 -10.20
CA ALA A 41 -1.16 -20.93 -9.96
C ALA A 41 0.06 -20.12 -9.50
N ILE A 42 -0.16 -19.05 -8.73
CA ILE A 42 0.93 -18.29 -8.12
C ILE A 42 1.41 -19.05 -6.88
N ASN A 43 2.73 -19.30 -6.81
CA ASN A 43 3.34 -19.92 -5.64
C ASN A 43 3.06 -19.05 -4.39
N PRO A 44 2.42 -19.59 -3.32
CA PRO A 44 2.09 -18.82 -2.13
C PRO A 44 3.32 -18.23 -1.43
N THR A 45 4.52 -18.82 -1.57
CA THR A 45 5.75 -18.28 -0.98
C THR A 45 6.19 -16.95 -1.61
N ARG A 46 5.65 -16.59 -2.78
CA ARG A 46 5.88 -15.30 -3.42
C ARG A 46 4.97 -14.20 -2.87
N ILE A 47 3.98 -14.54 -2.05
CA ILE A 47 2.91 -13.62 -1.66
C ILE A 47 3.11 -13.20 -0.22
N HIS A 48 3.31 -11.91 -0.02
CA HIS A 48 3.47 -11.27 1.28
C HIS A 48 2.28 -10.35 1.54
N TYR A 49 1.54 -10.63 2.61
CA TYR A 49 0.39 -9.82 3.01
C TYR A 49 0.79 -8.83 4.10
N ASP A 50 0.43 -7.56 3.94
CA ASP A 50 0.51 -6.53 4.97
C ASP A 50 -0.90 -5.98 5.25
N ASP A 51 -1.47 -6.36 6.38
CA ASP A 51 -2.81 -5.97 6.83
C ASP A 51 -2.81 -4.85 7.88
N ARG A 52 -1.63 -4.27 8.18
CA ARG A 52 -1.45 -3.23 9.19
C ARG A 52 -1.94 -1.85 8.74
N ALA A 53 -2.02 -1.62 7.44
CA ALA A 53 -2.42 -0.33 6.89
C ALA A 53 -3.91 -0.02 7.14
N THR A 54 -4.19 1.20 7.59
CA THR A 54 -5.53 1.71 7.90
C THR A 54 -5.98 2.83 6.95
N ASP A 55 -5.05 3.42 6.22
CA ASP A 55 -5.27 4.44 5.21
C ASP A 55 -4.21 4.43 4.09
N THR A 56 -4.38 5.31 3.11
CA THR A 56 -3.51 5.40 1.93
C THR A 56 -2.05 5.66 2.26
N VAL A 57 -1.72 6.46 3.29
CA VAL A 57 -0.32 6.73 3.68
C VAL A 57 0.27 5.50 4.34
N THR A 58 -0.49 4.87 5.25
CA THR A 58 -0.02 3.67 5.94
C THR A 58 0.20 2.47 5.01
N ASN A 59 -0.51 2.41 3.86
CA ASN A 59 -0.24 1.42 2.82
C ASN A 59 1.21 1.45 2.29
N PHE A 60 1.91 2.57 2.45
CA PHE A 60 3.32 2.71 2.05
C PHE A 60 4.23 2.61 3.26
N THR A 61 3.89 3.25 4.38
CA THR A 61 4.85 3.37 5.49
C THR A 61 5.08 2.05 6.22
N THR A 62 4.08 1.16 6.31
CA THR A 62 4.22 -0.12 7.02
C THR A 62 5.14 -1.10 6.29
N ILE A 63 5.24 -0.97 4.96
CA ILE A 63 5.97 -1.92 4.11
C ILE A 63 7.43 -1.54 3.87
N ILE A 64 7.85 -0.35 4.31
CA ILE A 64 9.20 0.16 4.13
C ILE A 64 10.23 -0.77 4.75
N GLU A 65 10.06 -1.14 6.02
CA GLU A 65 11.01 -1.99 6.73
C GLU A 65 11.17 -3.35 6.05
N PRO A 66 10.09 -4.10 5.73
CA PRO A 66 10.21 -5.30 4.93
C PRO A 66 10.90 -5.12 3.58
N PHE A 67 10.72 -3.97 2.89
CA PHE A 67 11.42 -3.70 1.64
C PHE A 67 12.92 -3.50 1.85
N GLN A 68 13.31 -2.78 2.90
CA GLN A 68 14.72 -2.53 3.23
C GLN A 68 15.43 -3.81 3.67
N ASP A 69 14.79 -4.63 4.51
CA ASP A 69 15.35 -5.91 4.98
C ASP A 69 15.60 -6.91 3.84
N ASN A 70 14.83 -6.78 2.75
CA ASN A 70 14.94 -7.61 1.56
C ASN A 70 15.70 -6.92 0.41
N ASN A 71 16.34 -5.77 0.65
CA ASN A 71 17.06 -4.96 -0.34
C ASN A 71 16.23 -4.69 -1.62
N LEU A 72 14.94 -4.40 -1.46
CA LEU A 72 14.04 -4.07 -2.56
C LEU A 72 14.11 -2.57 -2.87
N ASP A 73 14.86 -2.21 -3.91
CA ASP A 73 15.10 -0.84 -4.35
C ASP A 73 14.23 -0.42 -5.55
N HIS A 74 13.52 -1.35 -6.19
CA HIS A 74 12.60 -1.07 -7.29
C HIS A 74 11.32 -1.90 -7.20
N VAL A 75 10.17 -1.22 -7.22
CA VAL A 75 8.86 -1.87 -7.13
C VAL A 75 7.89 -1.44 -8.23
N TYR A 76 7.04 -2.38 -8.64
CA TYR A 76 5.85 -2.08 -9.42
C TYR A 76 4.69 -1.71 -8.50
N LEU A 77 4.18 -0.48 -8.64
CA LEU A 77 3.04 0.00 -7.86
C LEU A 77 1.74 -0.26 -8.61
N ILE A 78 1.02 -1.31 -8.20
CA ILE A 78 -0.29 -1.67 -8.75
C ILE A 78 -1.41 -1.10 -7.88
N THR A 79 -2.24 -0.25 -8.47
CA THR A 79 -3.52 0.21 -7.91
C THR A 79 -4.46 0.64 -9.05
N SER A 80 -5.70 0.99 -8.74
CA SER A 80 -6.65 1.46 -9.75
C SER A 80 -6.27 2.84 -10.27
N ASP A 81 -6.55 3.13 -11.54
CA ASP A 81 -6.30 4.41 -12.20
C ASP A 81 -6.77 5.64 -11.40
N PHE A 82 -7.97 5.59 -10.83
CA PHE A 82 -8.55 6.67 -10.04
C PHE A 82 -7.80 6.96 -8.73
N HIS A 83 -7.06 5.97 -8.21
CA HIS A 83 -6.19 6.10 -7.04
C HIS A 83 -4.71 6.34 -7.40
N MET A 84 -4.34 6.18 -8.67
CA MET A 84 -2.94 6.14 -9.09
C MET A 84 -2.23 7.48 -8.86
N ARG A 85 -2.89 8.61 -9.15
CA ARG A 85 -2.30 9.95 -8.94
C ARG A 85 -1.89 10.18 -7.49
N ARG A 86 -2.78 9.84 -6.56
CA ARG A 86 -2.51 9.95 -5.12
C ARG A 86 -1.42 8.98 -4.68
N SER A 87 -1.52 7.73 -5.10
CA SER A 87 -0.60 6.67 -4.73
C SER A 87 0.83 6.97 -5.20
N ARG A 88 0.98 7.48 -6.42
CA ARG A 88 2.28 7.92 -6.96
C ARG A 88 2.87 9.08 -6.15
N ALA A 89 2.07 10.07 -5.79
CA ALA A 89 2.55 11.22 -5.01
C ALA A 89 3.06 10.80 -3.62
N ILE A 90 2.33 9.92 -2.94
CA ILE A 90 2.75 9.36 -1.65
C ILE A 90 4.01 8.51 -1.83
N ALA A 91 4.06 7.65 -2.85
CA ALA A 91 5.22 6.81 -3.13
C ALA A 91 6.50 7.65 -3.39
N THR A 92 6.40 8.72 -4.18
CA THR A 92 7.52 9.65 -4.41
C THR A 92 8.09 10.18 -3.10
N VAL A 93 7.24 10.51 -2.13
CA VAL A 93 7.68 10.99 -0.81
C VAL A 93 8.23 9.84 0.05
N VAL A 94 7.44 8.80 0.28
CA VAL A 94 7.75 7.73 1.23
C VAL A 94 8.84 6.81 0.68
N PHE A 95 8.62 6.20 -0.48
CA PHE A 95 9.57 5.27 -1.10
C PHE A 95 10.80 6.01 -1.63
N GLY A 96 10.62 7.18 -2.24
CA GLY A 96 11.72 8.02 -2.70
C GLY A 96 12.66 8.44 -1.56
N SER A 97 12.15 8.74 -0.37
CA SER A 97 13.00 9.05 0.81
C SER A 97 13.88 7.88 1.28
N ARG A 98 13.61 6.66 0.80
CA ARG A 98 14.34 5.43 1.13
C ARG A 98 15.12 4.87 -0.07
N GLY A 99 15.22 5.63 -1.17
CA GLY A 99 15.91 5.19 -2.37
C GLY A 99 15.15 4.14 -3.20
N ILE A 100 13.85 3.96 -2.95
CA ILE A 100 13.04 2.95 -3.64
C ILE A 100 12.37 3.59 -4.87
N ILE A 101 12.71 3.07 -6.04
CA ILE A 101 12.17 3.46 -7.35
C ILE A 101 10.80 2.81 -7.56
N VAL A 102 9.90 3.54 -8.22
CA VAL A 102 8.53 3.08 -8.44
C VAL A 102 8.15 3.15 -9.91
N THR A 103 7.74 2.01 -10.46
CA THR A 103 7.06 1.93 -11.76
C THR A 103 5.56 1.78 -11.54
N PRO A 104 4.74 2.82 -11.83
CA PRO A 104 3.30 2.73 -11.66
C PRO A 104 2.66 1.84 -12.73
N VAL A 105 1.76 0.96 -12.32
CA VAL A 105 0.97 0.09 -13.21
C VAL A 105 -0.50 0.23 -12.82
N ALA A 106 -1.25 1.02 -13.61
CA ALA A 106 -2.64 1.33 -13.31
C ALA A 106 -3.58 0.23 -13.79
N VAL A 107 -4.50 -0.18 -12.93
CA VAL A 107 -5.62 -1.05 -13.28
C VAL A 107 -6.79 -0.17 -13.70
N PRO A 108 -7.30 -0.29 -14.94
CA PRO A 108 -8.42 0.51 -15.40
C PRO A 108 -9.65 0.39 -14.50
N SER A 109 -10.36 1.48 -14.28
CA SER A 109 -11.62 1.50 -13.56
C SER A 109 -12.61 2.48 -14.19
N LYS A 110 -13.90 2.32 -13.85
CA LYS A 110 -14.97 3.23 -14.28
C LYS A 110 -15.19 4.40 -13.31
N ARG A 111 -14.24 4.68 -12.41
CA ARG A 111 -14.40 5.69 -11.36
C ARG A 111 -13.66 6.97 -11.72
N GLU A 112 -14.23 8.10 -11.31
CA GLU A 112 -13.56 9.38 -11.44
C GLU A 112 -12.33 9.48 -10.53
N ALA A 113 -11.31 10.19 -11.02
CA ALA A 113 -10.09 10.45 -10.29
C ALA A 113 -10.36 11.19 -8.97
N GLU A 114 -9.51 10.93 -7.97
CA GLU A 114 -9.65 11.58 -6.67
C GLU A 114 -9.40 13.09 -6.70
N LYS A 115 -10.10 13.81 -5.82
CA LYS A 115 -9.95 15.26 -5.63
C LYS A 115 -8.53 15.62 -5.20
N ASN A 116 -7.97 16.69 -5.78
CA ASN A 116 -6.63 17.20 -5.47
C ASN A 116 -6.44 17.52 -3.98
N THR A 117 -7.49 17.93 -3.26
CA THR A 117 -7.42 18.21 -1.81
C THR A 117 -7.05 16.98 -0.98
N ARG A 118 -7.54 15.79 -1.36
CA ARG A 118 -7.15 14.53 -0.70
C ARG A 118 -5.69 14.19 -0.98
N ILE A 119 -5.22 14.44 -2.20
CA ILE A 119 -3.82 14.21 -2.59
C ILE A 119 -2.90 15.13 -1.77
N ALA A 120 -3.19 16.43 -1.72
CA ALA A 120 -2.39 17.39 -0.96
C ALA A 120 -2.31 17.02 0.53
N ARG A 121 -3.44 16.67 1.15
CA ARG A 121 -3.47 16.21 2.55
C ARG A 121 -2.58 15.00 2.78
N ASP A 122 -2.70 13.97 1.95
CA ASP A 122 -1.94 12.74 2.14
C ASP A 122 -0.45 12.92 1.82
N VAL A 123 -0.07 13.85 0.94
CA VAL A 123 1.33 14.29 0.72
C VAL A 123 1.90 14.98 1.96
N VAL A 124 1.17 15.93 2.56
CA VAL A 124 1.61 16.59 3.81
C VAL A 124 1.81 15.57 4.92
N ARG A 125 0.86 14.63 5.08
CA ARG A 125 0.99 13.53 6.05
C ARG A 125 2.20 12.64 5.77
N SER A 126 2.51 12.38 4.49
CA SER A 126 3.67 11.60 4.09
C SER A 126 4.98 12.31 4.42
N LEU A 127 5.05 13.62 4.20
CA LEU A 127 6.21 14.43 4.59
C LEU A 127 6.40 14.44 6.11
N LEU A 128 5.32 14.64 6.87
CA LEU A 128 5.36 14.55 8.34
C LEU A 128 5.91 13.19 8.79
N TRP A 129 5.50 12.10 8.16
CA TRP A 129 6.05 10.78 8.47
C TRP A 129 7.54 10.68 8.15
N VAL A 130 8.01 11.21 7.02
CA VAL A 130 9.45 11.16 6.68
C VAL A 130 10.31 11.83 7.76
N PHE A 131 9.86 12.98 8.28
CA PHE A 131 10.63 13.73 9.29
C PHE A 131 10.45 13.20 10.73
N THR A 132 9.28 12.66 11.06
CA THR A 132 8.93 12.35 12.47
C THR A 132 8.76 10.86 12.75
N LYS A 133 8.73 10.02 11.71
CA LYS A 133 8.24 8.63 11.71
C LYS A 133 6.79 8.46 12.21
N ARG A 134 6.05 9.54 12.46
CA ARG A 134 4.63 9.50 12.87
C ARG A 134 3.71 9.61 11.65
N THR A 135 2.77 8.68 11.52
CA THR A 135 1.88 8.58 10.35
C THR A 135 0.70 9.58 10.37
N GLY A 136 0.41 10.17 11.53
CA GLY A 136 -0.73 11.08 11.72
C GLY A 136 -2.09 10.42 11.45
N ALA A 137 -2.19 9.09 11.58
CA ALA A 137 -3.41 8.32 11.30
C ALA A 137 -4.62 8.81 12.11
N SER A 138 -4.39 9.34 13.33
CA SER A 138 -5.42 9.92 14.20
C SER A 138 -6.10 11.19 13.64
N LEU A 139 -5.53 11.84 12.63
CA LEU A 139 -6.11 13.03 11.99
C LEU A 139 -7.03 12.70 10.81
N ASN A 140 -7.28 11.42 10.54
CA ASN A 140 -8.17 11.00 9.47
C ASN A 140 -9.63 10.96 9.98
N PRO A 141 -10.52 11.84 9.49
CA PRO A 141 -11.92 11.86 9.93
C PRO A 141 -12.72 10.59 9.56
N SER A 142 -12.19 9.74 8.67
CA SER A 142 -12.78 8.43 8.38
C SER A 142 -12.40 7.34 9.38
N LEU A 143 -11.52 7.61 10.34
CA LEU A 143 -11.13 6.67 11.41
C LEU A 143 -11.89 6.91 12.72
N SER A 144 -12.81 7.89 12.76
CA SER A 144 -13.61 8.25 13.94
C SER A 144 -14.57 7.15 14.43
N TRP A 145 -14.80 6.09 13.64
CA TRP A 145 -15.65 4.97 14.02
C TRP A 145 -14.89 3.75 14.56
N LEU A 146 -13.55 3.72 14.49
CA LEU A 146 -12.80 2.56 14.99
C LEU A 146 -12.74 2.57 16.53
N PRO A 147 -13.10 1.46 17.21
CA PRO A 147 -13.05 1.39 18.67
C PRO A 147 -11.62 1.59 19.19
N ASN A 148 -11.46 2.43 20.23
CA ASN A 148 -10.19 2.91 20.80
C ASN A 148 -9.07 1.86 20.91
N LYS A 149 -9.40 0.61 21.27
CA LYS A 149 -8.42 -0.49 21.41
C LYS A 149 -7.61 -0.82 20.15
N ARG A 150 -8.05 -0.38 18.96
CA ARG A 150 -7.29 -0.53 17.70
C ARG A 150 -6.36 0.65 17.40
N LEU A 151 -6.69 1.85 17.88
CA LEU A 151 -5.80 3.00 17.76
C LEU A 151 -4.58 2.84 18.68
N ASP A 152 -4.79 2.38 19.91
CA ASP A 152 -3.72 2.26 20.90
C ASP A 152 -2.63 1.28 20.45
N ARG A 153 -3.00 0.11 19.89
CA ARG A 153 -2.03 -0.85 19.32
C ARG A 153 -1.29 -0.34 18.08
N ALA A 154 -1.92 0.52 17.27
CA ALA A 154 -1.27 1.12 16.12
C ALA A 154 -0.26 2.21 16.52
N ILE A 155 -0.38 2.77 17.73
CA ILE A 155 0.52 3.77 18.31
C ILE A 155 1.63 3.08 19.14
N GLU A 156 1.29 2.07 19.94
CA GLU A 156 2.22 1.33 20.80
C GLU A 156 3.22 0.48 20.00
N GLY A 157 2.82 -0.07 18.86
CA GLY A 157 3.73 -0.79 17.94
C GLY A 157 4.77 0.08 17.22
N LEU A 158 4.80 1.39 17.49
CA LEU A 158 5.80 2.34 16.97
C LEU A 158 6.72 2.90 18.08
N SER A 159 6.65 2.34 19.29
CA SER A 159 7.35 2.83 20.48
C SER A 159 8.24 1.81 21.19
N GLN A 160 8.27 0.55 20.76
CA GLN A 160 9.15 -0.48 21.33
C GLN A 160 9.74 -1.29 20.18
N ASP A 161 11.06 -1.47 20.28
CA ASP A 161 12.03 -2.09 19.36
C ASP A 161 12.56 -1.20 18.22
#